data_AF-A0A9F5N1X8-F1
#
_entry.id   AF-A0A9F5N1X8-F1
#
_cell.length_a   1.000
_cell.length_b   1.000
_cell.length_c   1.000
_cell.angle_alpha   90.00
_cell.angle_beta   90.00
_cell.angle_gamma   90.00
#
_symmetry.space_group_name_H-M   'P 1'
#
loop_
_entity.id
_entity.type
_entity.pdbx_description
1 polymer ?
#
loop_
_entity_poly.entity_id
_entity_poly.type
_entity_poly.pdbx_seq_one_letter_code
_entity_poly.pdbx_strand_id
1 'polypeptide(L)'
;MLESLRERLLSVQQDLTSGLKIFSDKSREAKISKQRYEDSWAALHKGAKECAKAGELVDSEVVMLSAHWEKKRSSLLDLQDQLQQIPVFLAGLESTTASLIQLEAHFKEMEHHLLYLEDLCGQCELQRYKHMQVLQLENYKKTKRKELEIFKAELDVEHVQKVLDMEHTQEMKLKERQKFFEEAFQQDMEQYLTTGYLQIAERREPIGSMSSMEVNVDTLEQMDLVDMSDQEALDVFLNSGVEDSTLLSATIGSDSSTHQNEISVQVPIESELGKKFSSEAPWTDSASQDAGEGESPVIQSDEEDVQVDTALVNTEMKSPSDISDESD
;
A
#
# COMPACT_ATOMS: atom_id res chain seq x y z
N MET A 1 -151.64 38.68 57.04
CA MET A 1 -151.24 38.33 55.66
C MET A 1 -150.00 39.11 55.19
N LEU A 2 -149.85 40.38 55.59
CA LEU A 2 -148.72 41.24 55.17
C LEU A 2 -147.38 40.95 55.90
N GLU A 3 -147.37 40.63 57.21
CA GLU A 3 -146.12 40.21 57.91
C GLU A 3 -145.46 38.97 57.29
N SER A 4 -146.26 37.95 56.93
CA SER A 4 -145.77 36.72 56.29
C SER A 4 -145.12 36.99 54.93
N LEU A 5 -145.63 37.96 54.18
CA LEU A 5 -145.05 38.36 52.90
C LEU A 5 -143.73 39.13 53.10
N ARG A 6 -143.65 39.96 54.15
CA ARG A 6 -142.45 40.71 54.53
C ARG A 6 -141.32 39.79 54.99
N GLU A 7 -141.61 38.79 55.82
CA GLU A 7 -140.61 37.79 56.24
C GLU A 7 -140.15 36.92 55.07
N ARG A 8 -141.06 36.53 54.17
CA ARG A 8 -140.69 35.82 52.93
C ARG A 8 -139.82 36.69 52.02
N LEU A 9 -140.11 37.99 51.90
CA LEU A 9 -139.30 38.91 51.11
C LEU A 9 -137.91 39.12 51.73
N LEU A 10 -137.81 39.22 53.06
CA LEU A 10 -136.55 39.31 53.78
C LEU A 10 -135.72 38.03 53.67
N SER A 11 -136.36 36.85 53.74
CA SER A 11 -135.70 35.56 53.48
C SER A 11 -135.18 35.49 52.05
N VAL A 12 -136.00 35.83 51.06
CA VAL A 12 -135.58 35.85 49.64
C VAL A 12 -134.45 36.85 49.41
N GLN A 13 -134.49 38.03 50.04
CA GLN A 13 -133.42 39.02 49.97
C GLN A 13 -132.13 38.50 50.61
N GLN A 14 -132.22 37.84 51.76
CA GLN A 14 -131.08 37.25 52.47
C GLN A 14 -130.48 36.07 51.70
N ASP A 15 -131.31 35.24 51.10
CA ASP A 15 -130.91 34.10 50.25
C ASP A 15 -130.25 34.58 48.96
N LEU A 16 -130.78 35.64 48.35
CA LEU A 16 -130.20 36.25 47.15
C LEU A 16 -128.88 36.97 47.47
N THR A 17 -128.79 37.63 48.64
CA THR A 17 -127.56 38.26 49.12
C THR A 17 -126.49 37.21 49.46
N SER A 18 -126.87 36.11 50.10
CA SER A 18 -125.96 35.00 50.43
C SER A 18 -125.52 34.25 49.18
N GLY A 19 -126.44 34.02 48.24
CA GLY A 19 -126.14 33.46 46.92
C GLY A 19 -125.16 34.33 46.14
N LEU A 20 -125.39 35.64 46.08
CA LEU A 20 -124.49 36.60 45.40
C LEU A 20 -123.10 36.63 46.05
N LYS A 21 -123.02 36.54 47.39
CA LYS A 21 -121.75 36.43 48.12
C LYS A 21 -121.00 35.14 47.78
N ILE A 22 -121.69 34.00 47.73
CA ILE A 22 -121.12 32.70 47.34
C ILE A 22 -120.63 32.73 45.88
N PHE A 23 -121.40 33.32 44.96
CA PHE A 23 -120.95 33.48 43.56
C PHE A 23 -119.74 34.42 43.44
N SER A 24 -119.68 35.49 44.25
CA SER A 24 -118.52 36.38 44.33
C SER A 24 -117.29 35.66 44.88
N ASP A 25 -117.44 34.88 45.96
CA ASP A 25 -116.37 34.07 46.56
C ASP A 25 -115.87 33.00 45.59
N LYS A 26 -116.78 32.30 44.90
CA LYS A 26 -116.44 31.30 43.89
C LYS A 26 -115.78 31.93 42.66
N SER A 27 -116.17 33.14 42.26
CA SER A 27 -115.50 33.90 41.20
C SER A 27 -114.10 34.34 41.62
N ARG A 28 -113.92 34.78 42.87
CA ARG A 28 -112.59 35.10 43.43
C ARG A 28 -111.70 33.86 43.51
N GLU A 29 -112.21 32.73 44.00
CA GLU A 29 -111.47 31.47 44.05
C GLU A 29 -111.13 30.95 42.65
N ALA A 30 -112.05 31.06 41.68
CA ALA A 30 -111.79 30.69 40.29
C ALA A 30 -110.69 31.57 39.66
N LYS A 31 -110.68 32.89 39.94
CA LYS A 31 -109.61 33.79 39.51
C LYS A 31 -108.27 33.44 40.15
N ILE A 32 -108.24 33.15 41.45
CA ILE A 32 -107.03 32.74 42.18
C ILE A 32 -106.53 31.37 41.67
N SER A 33 -107.43 30.42 41.43
CA SER A 33 -107.11 29.12 40.84
C SER A 33 -106.52 29.28 39.45
N LYS A 34 -107.14 30.08 38.57
CA LYS A 34 -106.63 30.40 37.24
C LYS A 34 -105.23 31.03 37.31
N GLN A 35 -105.03 32.03 38.17
CA GLN A 35 -103.72 32.65 38.36
C GLN A 35 -102.67 31.62 38.83
N ARG A 36 -103.00 30.76 39.80
CA ARG A 36 -102.09 29.69 40.25
C ARG A 36 -101.71 28.72 39.13
N TYR A 37 -102.65 28.37 38.25
CA TYR A 37 -102.35 27.55 37.08
C TYR A 37 -101.46 28.27 36.07
N GLU A 38 -101.73 29.55 35.78
CA GLU A 38 -100.89 30.37 34.90
C GLU A 38 -99.45 30.50 35.45
N ASP A 39 -99.31 30.77 36.75
CA ASP A 39 -98.01 30.87 37.42
C ASP A 39 -97.28 29.52 37.42
N SER A 40 -97.99 28.42 37.70
CA SER A 40 -97.40 27.06 37.69
C SER A 40 -96.97 26.65 36.28
N TRP A 41 -97.76 27.01 35.26
CA TRP A 41 -97.44 26.74 33.86
C TRP A 41 -96.23 27.56 33.41
N ALA A 42 -96.16 28.84 33.78
CA ALA A 42 -95.00 29.69 33.51
C ALA A 42 -93.74 29.16 34.18
N ALA A 43 -93.83 28.73 35.44
CA ALA A 43 -92.73 28.11 36.17
C ALA A 43 -92.27 26.80 35.51
N LEU A 44 -93.21 25.96 35.06
CA LEU A 44 -92.89 24.72 34.35
C LEU A 44 -92.17 24.99 33.02
N HIS A 45 -92.64 25.94 32.22
CA HIS A 45 -91.97 26.32 30.95
C HIS A 45 -90.57 26.88 31.18
N LYS A 46 -90.42 27.72 32.22
CA LYS A 46 -89.11 28.23 32.62
C LYS A 46 -88.18 27.08 33.01
N GLY A 47 -88.66 26.16 33.85
CA GLY A 47 -87.91 24.96 34.24
C GLY A 47 -87.54 24.09 33.05
N ALA A 48 -88.48 23.83 32.13
CA ALA A 48 -88.23 23.06 30.91
C ALA A 48 -87.16 23.73 30.02
N LYS A 49 -87.18 25.05 29.90
CA LYS A 49 -86.16 25.81 29.15
C LYS A 49 -84.78 25.77 29.82
N GLU A 50 -84.73 25.86 31.14
CA GLU A 50 -83.49 25.72 31.91
C GLU A 50 -82.93 24.30 31.81
N CYS A 51 -83.78 23.28 31.91
CA CYS A 51 -83.41 21.88 31.68
C CYS A 51 -82.89 21.65 30.25
N ALA A 52 -83.53 22.22 29.23
CA ALA A 52 -83.06 22.12 27.84
C ALA A 52 -81.66 22.72 27.68
N LYS A 53 -81.41 23.92 28.23
CA LYS A 53 -80.08 24.56 28.20
C LYS A 53 -79.02 23.75 28.95
N ALA A 54 -79.37 23.19 30.11
CA ALA A 54 -78.46 22.31 30.85
C ALA A 54 -78.14 21.04 30.04
N GLY A 55 -79.15 20.49 29.34
CA GLY A 55 -78.96 19.38 28.41
C GLY A 55 -78.02 19.72 27.25
N GLU A 56 -78.18 20.89 26.62
CA GLU A 56 -77.29 21.38 25.55
C GLU A 56 -75.84 21.54 26.04
N LEU A 57 -75.64 22.05 27.27
CA LEU A 57 -74.29 22.17 27.85
C LEU A 57 -73.65 20.80 28.06
N VAL A 58 -74.37 19.85 28.66
CA VAL A 58 -73.86 18.48 28.88
C VAL A 58 -73.58 17.79 27.54
N ASP A 59 -74.45 17.94 26.54
CA ASP A 59 -74.22 17.40 25.20
C ASP A 59 -72.93 17.97 24.58
N SER A 60 -72.72 19.28 24.70
CA SER A 60 -71.48 19.91 24.22
C SER A 60 -70.23 19.39 24.92
N GLU A 61 -70.28 19.15 26.23
CA GLU A 61 -69.17 18.56 26.99
C GLU A 61 -68.91 17.10 26.59
N VAL A 62 -69.96 16.31 26.37
CA VAL A 62 -69.86 14.92 25.92
C VAL A 62 -69.24 14.85 24.53
N VAL A 63 -69.67 15.73 23.60
CA VAL A 63 -69.09 15.82 22.25
C VAL A 63 -67.59 16.18 22.34
N MET A 64 -67.24 17.19 23.13
CA MET A 64 -65.84 17.59 23.32
C MET A 64 -64.98 16.46 23.92
N LEU A 65 -65.51 15.76 24.93
CA LEU A 65 -64.83 14.62 25.55
C LEU A 65 -64.65 13.46 24.55
N SER A 66 -65.68 13.17 23.74
CA SER A 66 -65.60 12.13 22.72
C SER A 66 -64.54 12.44 21.66
N ALA A 67 -64.46 13.69 21.20
CA ALA A 67 -63.44 14.15 20.26
C ALA A 67 -62.03 14.04 20.86
N HIS A 68 -61.86 14.39 22.14
CA HIS A 68 -60.60 14.24 22.83
C HIS A 68 -60.18 12.77 22.96
N TRP A 69 -61.12 11.89 23.33
CA TRP A 69 -60.86 10.45 23.43
C TRP A 69 -60.50 9.85 22.08
N GLU A 70 -61.21 10.23 21.02
CA GLU A 70 -60.96 9.77 19.66
C GLU A 70 -59.56 10.16 19.18
N LYS A 71 -59.12 11.40 19.46
CA LYS A 71 -57.76 11.85 19.17
C LYS A 71 -56.71 11.05 19.94
N LYS A 72 -56.96 10.74 21.21
CA LYS A 72 -56.04 9.90 22.00
C LYS A 72 -55.98 8.47 21.47
N ARG A 73 -57.12 7.92 21.07
CA ARG A 73 -57.23 6.60 20.46
C ARG A 73 -56.48 6.53 19.13
N SER A 74 -56.61 7.53 18.26
CA SER A 74 -55.87 7.58 17.00
C SER A 74 -54.36 7.65 17.23
N SER A 75 -53.89 8.52 18.14
CA SER A 75 -52.46 8.58 18.49
C SER A 75 -51.92 7.28 19.09
N LEU A 76 -52.73 6.54 19.84
CA LEU A 76 -52.35 5.23 20.37
C LEU A 76 -52.22 4.19 19.25
N LEU A 77 -53.13 4.20 18.26
CA LEU A 77 -53.05 3.31 17.11
C LEU A 77 -51.82 3.62 16.24
N ASP A 78 -51.50 4.90 16.04
CA ASP A 78 -50.29 5.30 15.32
C ASP A 78 -49.03 4.78 16.02
N LEU A 79 -48.97 4.89 17.36
CA LEU A 79 -47.86 4.35 18.14
C LEU A 79 -47.80 2.82 18.06
N GLN A 80 -48.94 2.14 18.10
CA GLN A 80 -49.02 0.69 17.95
C GLN A 80 -48.49 0.25 16.58
N ASP A 81 -48.84 0.96 15.51
CA ASP A 81 -48.33 0.69 14.15
C ASP A 81 -46.81 0.84 14.11
N GLN A 82 -46.26 1.92 14.69
CA GLN A 82 -44.81 2.12 14.78
C GLN A 82 -44.11 1.01 15.57
N LEU A 83 -44.68 0.59 16.70
CA LEU A 83 -44.15 -0.53 17.50
C LEU A 83 -44.15 -1.84 16.69
N GLN A 84 -45.18 -2.05 15.85
CA GLN A 84 -45.27 -3.23 15.00
C GLN A 84 -44.25 -3.24 13.85
N GLN A 85 -43.70 -2.08 13.47
CA GLN A 85 -42.64 -1.97 12.47
C GLN A 85 -41.23 -2.28 13.02
N ILE A 86 -41.02 -2.24 14.34
CA ILE A 86 -39.70 -2.49 14.97
C ILE A 86 -39.07 -3.82 14.53
N PRO A 87 -39.79 -4.96 14.49
CA PRO A 87 -39.22 -6.24 14.04
C PRO A 87 -38.74 -6.21 12.58
N VAL A 88 -39.44 -5.48 11.71
CA VAL A 88 -39.04 -5.32 10.29
C VAL A 88 -37.75 -4.52 10.21
N PHE A 89 -37.64 -3.44 10.99
CA PHE A 89 -36.41 -2.66 11.09
C PHE A 89 -35.25 -3.50 11.65
N LEU A 90 -35.49 -4.30 12.69
CA LEU A 90 -34.49 -5.21 13.26
C LEU A 90 -34.03 -6.25 12.24
N ALA A 91 -34.94 -6.87 11.48
CA ALA A 91 -34.58 -7.81 10.42
C ALA A 91 -33.74 -7.14 9.32
N GLY A 92 -34.06 -5.89 8.97
CA GLY A 92 -33.24 -5.10 8.06
C GLY A 92 -31.83 -4.86 8.60
N LEU A 93 -31.72 -4.47 9.88
CA LEU A 93 -30.43 -4.29 10.55
C LEU A 93 -29.62 -5.59 10.58
N GLU A 94 -30.23 -6.70 10.97
CA GLU A 94 -29.60 -8.03 10.97
C GLU A 94 -29.09 -8.42 9.58
N SER A 95 -29.87 -8.16 8.53
CA SER A 95 -29.43 -8.39 7.15
C SER A 95 -28.22 -7.53 6.76
N THR A 96 -28.20 -6.25 7.15
CA THR A 96 -27.04 -5.38 6.88
C THR A 96 -25.81 -5.81 7.67
N THR A 97 -25.98 -6.25 8.92
CA THR A 97 -24.91 -6.79 9.75
C THR A 97 -24.35 -8.07 9.14
N ALA A 98 -25.19 -8.98 8.64
CA ALA A 98 -24.74 -10.19 7.95
C ALA A 98 -23.95 -9.87 6.68
N SER A 99 -24.41 -8.90 5.87
CA SER A 99 -23.68 -8.43 4.69
C SER A 99 -22.32 -7.84 5.04
N LEU A 100 -22.21 -7.11 6.16
CA LEU A 100 -20.94 -6.55 6.63
C LEU A 100 -19.96 -7.66 7.02
N ILE A 101 -20.42 -8.66 7.77
CA ILE A 101 -19.60 -9.82 8.16
C ILE A 101 -19.10 -10.56 6.92
N GLN A 102 -19.96 -10.75 5.92
CA GLN A 102 -19.56 -11.38 4.66
C GLN A 102 -18.49 -10.55 3.92
N LEU A 103 -18.67 -9.24 3.86
CA LEU A 103 -17.70 -8.33 3.22
C LEU A 103 -16.35 -8.36 3.95
N GLU A 104 -16.35 -8.39 5.28
CA GLU A 104 -15.13 -8.54 6.10
C GLU A 104 -14.41 -9.85 5.77
N ALA A 105 -15.14 -10.96 5.60
CA ALA A 105 -14.55 -12.24 5.21
C ALA A 105 -13.90 -12.17 3.81
N HIS A 106 -14.54 -11.51 2.85
CA HIS A 106 -13.97 -11.30 1.51
C HIS A 106 -12.72 -10.42 1.54
N PHE A 107 -12.67 -9.39 2.40
CA PHE A 107 -11.47 -8.57 2.58
C PHE A 107 -10.30 -9.40 3.13
N LYS A 108 -10.54 -10.25 4.13
CA LYS A 108 -9.51 -11.16 4.67
C LYS A 108 -8.99 -12.14 3.61
N GLU A 109 -9.87 -12.66 2.77
CA GLU A 109 -9.47 -13.54 1.66
C GLU A 109 -8.64 -12.78 0.61
N MET A 110 -9.02 -11.55 0.27
CA MET A 110 -8.25 -10.70 -0.64
C MET A 110 -6.87 -10.35 -0.06
N GLU A 111 -6.77 -10.04 1.22
CA GLU A 111 -5.50 -9.82 1.92
C GLU A 111 -4.60 -11.06 1.82
N HIS A 112 -5.16 -12.26 2.02
CA HIS A 112 -4.42 -13.50 1.85
C HIS A 112 -3.89 -13.68 0.41
N HIS A 113 -4.73 -13.41 -0.60
CA HIS A 113 -4.32 -13.48 -2.00
C HIS A 113 -3.24 -12.43 -2.35
N LEU A 114 -3.31 -11.24 -1.78
CA LEU A 114 -2.28 -10.20 -1.98
C LEU A 114 -0.94 -10.61 -1.38
N LEU A 115 -0.93 -11.16 -0.15
CA LEU A 115 0.29 -11.70 0.46
C LEU A 115 0.89 -12.84 -0.38
N TYR A 116 0.05 -13.75 -0.88
CA TYR A 116 0.51 -14.82 -1.76
C TYR A 116 1.11 -14.29 -3.07
N LEU A 117 0.51 -13.23 -3.64
CA LEU A 117 1.05 -12.59 -4.85
C LEU A 117 2.39 -11.91 -4.57
N GLU A 118 2.55 -11.25 -3.43
CA GLU A 118 3.81 -10.66 -3.00
C GLU A 118 4.92 -11.71 -2.87
N ASP A 119 4.62 -12.85 -2.23
CA ASP A 119 5.54 -13.99 -2.13
C ASP A 119 5.95 -14.51 -3.51
N LEU A 120 4.99 -14.64 -4.44
CA LEU A 120 5.26 -15.11 -5.80
C LEU A 120 6.14 -14.12 -6.59
N CYS A 121 5.88 -12.81 -6.45
CA CYS A 121 6.69 -11.76 -7.04
C CYS A 121 8.12 -11.80 -6.51
N GLY A 122 8.31 -11.91 -5.19
CA GLY A 122 9.63 -12.04 -4.58
C GLY A 122 10.39 -13.28 -5.09
N GLN A 123 9.70 -14.40 -5.27
CA GLN A 123 10.29 -15.61 -5.87
C GLN A 123 10.71 -15.39 -7.34
N CYS A 124 9.87 -14.73 -8.14
CA CYS A 124 10.18 -14.42 -9.54
C CYS A 124 11.42 -13.53 -9.67
N GLU A 125 11.51 -12.49 -8.84
CA GLU A 125 12.66 -11.59 -8.82
C GLU A 125 13.94 -12.31 -8.42
N LEU A 126 13.87 -13.17 -7.39
CA LEU A 126 15.01 -13.97 -6.96
C LEU A 126 15.49 -14.91 -8.07
N GLN A 127 14.57 -15.58 -8.78
CA GLN A 127 14.92 -16.44 -9.91
C GLN A 127 15.57 -15.65 -11.04
N ARG A 128 15.02 -14.47 -11.38
CA ARG A 128 15.58 -13.58 -12.39
C ARG A 128 17.00 -13.12 -12.01
N TYR A 129 17.22 -12.78 -10.74
CA TYR A 129 18.54 -12.39 -10.24
C TYR A 129 19.56 -13.53 -10.35
N LYS A 130 19.19 -14.74 -9.89
CA LYS A 130 20.04 -15.93 -10.03
C LYS A 130 20.40 -16.20 -11.49
N HIS A 131 19.42 -16.13 -12.40
CA HIS A 131 19.65 -16.34 -13.82
C HIS A 131 20.61 -15.29 -14.41
N MET A 132 20.44 -14.02 -14.04
CA MET A 132 21.34 -12.94 -14.47
C MET A 132 22.78 -13.18 -14.02
N GLN A 133 22.99 -13.59 -12.75
CA GLN A 133 24.32 -13.89 -12.21
C GLN A 133 24.99 -15.06 -12.92
N VAL A 134 24.23 -16.13 -13.19
CA VAL A 134 24.73 -17.28 -13.97
C VAL A 134 25.16 -16.84 -15.36
N LEU A 135 24.34 -16.04 -16.04
CA LEU A 135 24.66 -15.52 -17.38
C LEU A 135 25.90 -14.62 -17.37
N GLN A 136 26.05 -13.75 -16.37
CA GLN A 136 27.24 -12.91 -16.21
C GLN A 136 28.50 -13.78 -16.03
N LEU A 137 28.44 -14.79 -15.18
CA LEU A 137 29.56 -15.70 -14.94
C LEU A 137 29.92 -16.52 -16.20
N GLU A 138 28.92 -16.99 -16.94
CA GLU A 138 29.13 -17.71 -18.19
C GLU A 138 29.80 -16.83 -19.25
N ASN A 139 29.33 -15.58 -19.40
CA ASN A 139 29.93 -14.60 -20.30
C ASN A 139 31.38 -14.28 -19.92
N TYR A 140 31.65 -14.07 -18.63
CA TYR A 140 33.01 -13.84 -18.14
C TYR A 140 33.93 -15.03 -18.46
N LYS A 141 33.50 -16.26 -18.16
CA LYS A 141 34.25 -17.49 -18.49
C LYS A 141 34.48 -17.63 -19.98
N LYS A 142 33.52 -17.24 -20.83
CA LYS A 142 33.65 -17.26 -22.28
C LYS A 142 34.69 -16.24 -22.76
N THR A 143 34.68 -15.02 -22.23
CA THR A 143 35.68 -13.99 -22.56
C THR A 143 37.08 -14.43 -22.14
N LYS A 144 37.25 -14.96 -20.92
CA LYS A 144 38.55 -15.45 -20.45
C LYS A 144 39.11 -16.59 -21.29
N ARG A 145 38.25 -17.52 -21.74
CA ARG A 145 38.67 -18.57 -22.67
C ARG A 145 39.18 -18.02 -24.00
N LYS A 146 38.50 -17.00 -24.56
CA LYS A 146 38.94 -16.34 -25.79
C LYS A 146 40.26 -15.59 -25.61
N GLU A 147 40.42 -14.86 -24.50
CA GLU A 147 41.68 -14.17 -24.19
C GLU A 147 42.85 -15.15 -24.09
N LEU A 148 42.66 -16.29 -23.43
CA LEU A 148 43.67 -17.35 -23.36
C LEU A 148 44.01 -17.95 -24.72
N GLU A 149 43.01 -18.17 -25.57
CA GLU A 149 43.22 -18.67 -26.94
C GLU A 149 44.02 -17.69 -27.80
N ILE A 150 43.75 -16.38 -27.67
CA ILE A 150 44.49 -15.32 -28.36
C ILE A 150 45.93 -15.27 -27.84
N PHE A 151 46.14 -15.21 -26.51
CA PHE A 151 47.48 -15.16 -25.93
C PHE A 151 48.32 -16.37 -26.31
N LYS A 152 47.71 -17.56 -26.35
CA LYS A 152 48.37 -18.77 -26.82
C LYS A 152 48.82 -18.64 -28.29
N ALA A 153 47.94 -18.16 -29.16
CA ALA A 153 48.26 -17.96 -30.57
C ALA A 153 49.37 -16.91 -30.78
N GLU A 154 49.36 -15.82 -30.00
CA GLU A 154 50.42 -14.80 -30.00
C GLU A 154 51.77 -15.39 -29.58
N LEU A 155 51.78 -16.19 -28.50
CA LEU A 155 53.00 -16.85 -28.02
C LEU A 155 53.54 -17.87 -29.03
N ASP A 156 52.66 -18.61 -29.71
CA ASP A 156 53.05 -19.55 -30.77
C ASP A 156 53.70 -18.81 -31.96
N VAL A 157 53.16 -17.65 -32.34
CA VAL A 157 53.74 -16.79 -33.41
C VAL A 157 55.08 -16.20 -32.96
N GLU A 158 55.18 -15.70 -31.73
CA GLU A 158 56.43 -15.17 -31.18
C GLU A 158 57.52 -16.24 -31.14
N HIS A 159 57.16 -17.46 -30.72
CA HIS A 159 58.09 -18.60 -30.70
C HIS A 159 58.61 -18.94 -32.10
N VAL A 160 57.72 -19.06 -33.09
CA VAL A 160 58.13 -19.31 -34.49
C VAL A 160 59.02 -18.19 -35.02
N GLN A 161 58.67 -16.92 -34.76
CA GLN A 161 59.49 -15.78 -35.17
C GLN A 161 60.88 -15.82 -34.54
N LYS A 162 60.97 -16.09 -33.23
CA LYS A 162 62.24 -16.18 -32.50
C LYS A 162 63.13 -17.31 -33.02
N VAL A 163 62.53 -18.45 -33.39
CA VAL A 163 63.25 -19.55 -34.03
C VAL A 163 63.82 -19.11 -35.38
N LEU A 164 63.01 -18.46 -36.22
CA LEU A 164 63.47 -17.94 -37.52
C LEU A 164 64.58 -16.90 -37.38
N ASP A 165 64.46 -15.97 -36.44
CA ASP A 165 65.48 -14.95 -36.18
C ASP A 165 66.80 -15.59 -35.70
N MET A 166 66.72 -16.62 -34.86
CA MET A 166 67.87 -17.39 -34.40
C MET A 166 68.55 -18.14 -35.55
N GLU A 167 67.78 -18.80 -36.42
CA GLU A 167 68.28 -19.47 -37.63
C GLU A 167 68.96 -18.47 -38.58
N HIS A 168 68.33 -17.32 -38.83
CA HIS A 168 68.91 -16.29 -39.69
C HIS A 168 70.20 -15.70 -39.11
N THR A 169 70.22 -15.46 -37.79
CA THR A 169 71.43 -15.01 -37.09
C THR A 169 72.55 -16.04 -37.21
N GLN A 170 72.24 -17.32 -37.09
CA GLN A 170 73.21 -18.40 -37.27
C GLN A 170 73.72 -18.45 -38.71
N GLU A 171 72.84 -18.33 -39.71
CA GLU A 171 73.19 -18.32 -41.12
C GLU A 171 74.09 -17.12 -41.48
N MET A 172 73.78 -15.91 -40.98
CA MET A 172 74.62 -14.73 -41.18
C MET A 172 76.04 -14.94 -40.62
N LYS A 173 76.17 -15.51 -39.42
CA LYS A 173 77.49 -15.84 -38.84
C LYS A 173 78.28 -16.82 -39.70
N LEU A 174 77.62 -17.84 -40.26
CA LEU A 174 78.26 -18.80 -41.16
C LEU A 174 78.70 -18.14 -42.47
N LYS A 175 77.87 -17.25 -43.02
CA LYS A 175 78.16 -16.52 -44.27
C LYS A 175 79.27 -15.49 -44.10
N GLU A 176 79.30 -14.74 -43.00
CA GLU A 176 80.40 -13.82 -42.68
C GLU A 176 81.72 -14.58 -42.53
N ARG A 177 81.70 -15.73 -41.85
CA ARG A 177 82.86 -16.61 -41.76
C ARG A 177 83.32 -17.09 -43.14
N GLN A 178 82.38 -17.50 -44.01
CA GLN A 178 82.72 -17.87 -45.38
C GLN A 178 83.37 -16.70 -46.14
N LYS A 179 82.82 -15.49 -46.03
CA LYS A 179 83.36 -14.28 -46.68
C LYS A 179 84.77 -13.96 -46.17
N PHE A 180 85.02 -14.11 -44.87
CA PHE A 180 86.35 -13.89 -44.29
C PHE A 180 87.39 -14.83 -44.90
N PHE A 181 87.06 -16.12 -45.07
CA PHE A 181 87.95 -17.07 -45.73
C PHE A 181 88.15 -16.79 -47.21
N GLU A 182 87.09 -16.40 -47.92
CA GLU A 182 87.18 -16.01 -49.33
C GLU A 182 88.08 -14.79 -49.52
N GLU A 183 87.96 -13.77 -48.66
CA GLU A 183 88.80 -12.58 -48.69
C GLU A 183 90.26 -12.90 -48.38
N ALA A 184 90.52 -13.76 -47.38
CA ALA A 184 91.87 -14.23 -47.08
C ALA A 184 92.48 -14.97 -48.29
N PHE A 185 91.70 -15.82 -48.97
CA PHE A 185 92.15 -16.53 -50.16
C PHE A 185 92.42 -15.58 -51.35
N GLN A 186 91.57 -14.58 -51.55
CA GLN A 186 91.76 -13.57 -52.59
C GLN A 186 93.04 -12.74 -52.35
N GLN A 187 93.29 -12.35 -51.10
CA GLN A 187 94.53 -11.67 -50.72
C GLN A 187 95.76 -12.55 -51.00
N ASP A 188 95.70 -13.83 -50.65
CA ASP A 188 96.75 -14.81 -50.95
C ASP A 188 97.01 -14.93 -52.47
N MET A 189 95.94 -15.00 -53.27
CA MET A 189 96.00 -15.05 -54.73
C MET A 189 96.65 -13.78 -55.32
N GLU A 190 96.25 -12.60 -54.84
CA GLU A 190 96.80 -11.31 -55.29
C GLU A 190 98.27 -11.16 -54.92
N GLN A 191 98.66 -11.62 -53.73
CA GLN A 191 100.06 -11.67 -53.32
C GLN A 191 100.89 -12.57 -54.22
N TYR A 192 100.37 -13.76 -54.57
CA TYR A 192 101.04 -14.68 -55.49
C TYR A 192 101.23 -14.05 -56.88
N LEU A 193 100.20 -13.42 -57.42
CA LEU A 193 100.27 -12.73 -58.72
C LEU A 193 101.26 -11.55 -58.70
N THR A 194 101.37 -10.86 -57.57
CA THR A 194 102.27 -9.70 -57.42
C THR A 194 103.74 -10.11 -57.20
N THR A 195 103.99 -11.17 -56.44
CA THR A 195 105.33 -11.52 -55.92
C THR A 195 105.94 -12.77 -56.58
N GLY A 196 105.12 -13.64 -57.18
CA GLY A 196 105.53 -14.89 -57.84
C GLY A 196 105.72 -16.11 -56.92
N TYR A 197 105.51 -15.96 -55.60
CA TYR A 197 105.58 -17.05 -54.61
C TYR A 197 104.58 -16.79 -53.47
N LEU A 198 104.04 -17.83 -52.85
CA LEU A 198 102.96 -17.74 -51.84
C LEU A 198 103.51 -17.96 -50.42
N GLN A 199 103.32 -17.01 -49.49
CA GLN A 199 103.81 -17.07 -48.10
C GLN A 199 102.75 -17.62 -47.14
N ILE A 200 102.44 -18.93 -47.24
CA ILE A 200 101.36 -19.55 -46.44
C ILE A 200 101.79 -19.82 -44.98
N ALA A 201 103.08 -20.03 -44.72
CA ALA A 201 103.55 -20.61 -43.45
C ALA A 201 103.78 -19.60 -42.31
N GLU A 202 103.96 -18.31 -42.60
CA GLU A 202 104.50 -17.35 -41.61
C GLU A 202 103.43 -16.49 -40.92
N ARG A 203 102.18 -16.48 -41.41
CA ARG A 203 101.10 -15.63 -40.88
C ARG A 203 100.00 -16.36 -40.11
N ARG A 204 100.14 -17.67 -39.85
CA ARG A 204 99.12 -18.50 -39.19
C ARG A 204 99.52 -18.78 -37.75
N GLU A 205 99.11 -17.93 -36.80
CA GLU A 205 98.97 -18.40 -35.42
C GLU A 205 97.96 -19.57 -35.41
N PRO A 206 98.14 -20.60 -34.56
CA PRO A 206 97.33 -21.80 -34.60
C PRO A 206 95.83 -21.45 -34.59
N ILE A 207 95.16 -21.66 -35.72
CA ILE A 207 93.71 -21.55 -35.82
C ILE A 207 93.19 -22.69 -34.94
N GLY A 208 92.77 -22.35 -33.73
CA GLY A 208 92.12 -23.28 -32.81
C GLY A 208 90.99 -23.99 -33.55
N SER A 209 91.12 -25.31 -33.66
CA SER A 209 90.12 -26.30 -34.06
C SER A 209 89.06 -25.82 -35.06
N MET A 210 89.33 -26.00 -36.35
CA MET A 210 88.36 -25.88 -37.45
C MET A 210 87.36 -27.05 -37.52
N SER A 211 87.20 -27.78 -36.43
CA SER A 211 86.28 -28.91 -36.31
C SER A 211 85.53 -28.76 -35.00
N SER A 212 84.29 -28.29 -35.08
CA SER A 212 83.13 -28.89 -34.43
C SER A 212 81.90 -28.05 -34.77
N MET A 213 80.93 -28.70 -35.39
CA MET A 213 79.54 -28.45 -35.07
C MET A 213 79.41 -28.78 -33.57
N GLU A 214 79.80 -27.86 -32.69
CA GLU A 214 79.41 -27.97 -31.28
C GLU A 214 77.91 -27.72 -31.28
N VAL A 215 77.17 -28.80 -31.49
CA VAL A 215 75.83 -28.95 -30.93
C VAL A 215 76.01 -28.50 -29.48
N ASN A 216 75.31 -27.47 -29.03
CA ASN A 216 75.38 -27.04 -27.63
C ASN A 216 74.77 -28.15 -26.75
N VAL A 217 75.49 -29.27 -26.58
CA VAL A 217 75.13 -30.40 -25.72
C VAL A 217 74.98 -29.89 -24.28
N ASP A 218 75.80 -28.92 -23.91
CA ASP A 218 75.81 -28.26 -22.60
C ASP A 218 74.54 -27.43 -22.31
N THR A 219 73.73 -27.09 -23.32
CA THR A 219 72.42 -26.45 -23.11
C THR A 219 71.25 -27.43 -23.08
N LEU A 220 71.45 -28.65 -23.55
CA LEU A 220 70.45 -29.71 -23.50
C LEU A 220 70.43 -30.39 -22.12
N GLU A 221 71.57 -30.39 -21.40
CA GLU A 221 71.70 -30.91 -20.03
C GLU A 221 71.01 -30.02 -18.97
N GLN A 222 70.52 -28.83 -19.33
CA GLN A 222 69.89 -27.88 -18.41
C GLN A 222 68.39 -27.63 -18.66
N MET A 223 67.76 -28.48 -19.49
CA MET A 223 66.30 -28.57 -19.60
C MET A 223 65.79 -29.56 -18.55
N ASP A 224 65.95 -29.23 -17.28
CA ASP A 224 65.07 -29.81 -16.26
C ASP A 224 63.67 -29.28 -16.58
N LEU A 225 62.79 -30.18 -17.04
CA LEU A 225 61.36 -29.94 -17.02
C LEU A 225 60.99 -29.61 -15.58
N VAL A 226 60.85 -28.32 -15.28
CA VAL A 226 60.13 -27.88 -14.09
C VAL A 226 58.72 -28.44 -14.27
N ASP A 227 58.44 -29.52 -13.54
CA ASP A 227 57.15 -30.14 -13.46
C ASP A 227 56.15 -29.05 -13.02
N MET A 228 55.33 -28.55 -13.94
CA MET A 228 54.31 -27.52 -13.66
C MET A 228 53.13 -28.09 -12.86
N SER A 229 53.38 -29.10 -12.03
CA SER A 229 52.47 -29.74 -11.09
C SER A 229 52.82 -29.37 -9.64
N ASP A 230 53.40 -28.20 -9.40
CA ASP A 230 53.60 -27.72 -8.03
C ASP A 230 52.27 -27.16 -7.47
N GLN A 231 51.33 -28.08 -7.24
CA GLN A 231 49.99 -27.86 -6.71
C GLN A 231 50.03 -27.19 -5.31
N GLU A 232 51.16 -27.31 -4.61
CA GLU A 232 51.39 -26.74 -3.27
C GLU A 232 51.52 -25.20 -3.31
N ALA A 233 52.14 -24.63 -4.36
CA ALA A 233 52.28 -23.18 -4.51
C ALA A 233 50.93 -22.48 -4.80
N LEU A 234 50.03 -23.16 -5.50
CA LEU A 234 48.68 -22.64 -5.80
C LEU A 234 47.77 -22.64 -4.56
N ASP A 235 47.88 -23.63 -3.68
CA ASP A 235 47.12 -23.69 -2.43
C ASP A 235 47.53 -22.57 -1.46
N VAL A 236 48.82 -22.21 -1.40
CA VAL A 236 49.30 -21.08 -0.57
C VAL A 236 48.76 -19.74 -1.09
N PHE A 237 48.64 -19.57 -2.41
CA PHE A 237 48.11 -18.35 -3.01
C PHE A 237 46.59 -18.21 -2.83
N LEU A 238 45.84 -19.32 -2.90
CA LEU A 238 44.39 -19.31 -2.67
C LEU A 238 44.03 -19.15 -1.19
N ASN A 239 44.90 -19.60 -0.28
CA ASN A 239 44.67 -19.52 1.16
C ASN A 239 45.20 -18.23 1.82
N SER A 240 46.06 -17.44 1.18
CA SER A 240 46.64 -16.21 1.76
C SER A 240 45.74 -14.96 1.65
N GLY A 241 44.56 -15.08 1.03
CA GLY A 241 43.59 -13.99 0.89
C GLY A 241 42.53 -13.91 1.99
N VAL A 242 42.59 -14.74 3.02
CA VAL A 242 41.62 -14.76 4.14
C VAL A 242 42.36 -14.70 5.48
N GLU A 243 42.88 -13.52 5.79
CA GLU A 243 43.09 -13.12 7.18
C GLU A 243 41.78 -12.47 7.64
N ASP A 244 40.87 -13.30 8.19
CA ASP A 244 39.96 -13.00 9.32
C ASP A 244 38.82 -14.03 9.39
N SER A 245 39.12 -15.23 9.89
CA SER A 245 38.25 -15.98 10.81
C SER A 245 38.94 -17.29 11.19
N THR A 246 39.56 -17.24 12.36
CA THR A 246 39.72 -18.39 13.27
C THR A 246 38.66 -19.48 13.04
N LEU A 247 39.08 -20.70 12.71
CA LEU A 247 39.02 -21.85 13.63
C LEU A 247 39.48 -23.15 12.94
N LEU A 248 40.46 -23.79 13.60
CA LEU A 248 40.74 -25.24 13.67
C LEU A 248 41.48 -25.91 12.51
N SER A 249 42.76 -26.19 12.78
CA SER A 249 43.45 -27.38 12.28
C SER A 249 42.90 -28.62 12.99
N ALA A 250 42.55 -29.66 12.23
CA ALA A 250 42.47 -31.04 12.73
C ALA A 250 42.70 -32.05 11.60
N THR A 251 43.96 -32.48 11.51
CA THR A 251 44.45 -33.82 11.20
C THR A 251 43.42 -34.95 11.13
N ILE A 252 43.36 -35.59 9.95
CA ILE A 252 43.16 -37.03 9.64
C ILE A 252 42.52 -37.93 10.71
N GLY A 253 41.43 -38.61 10.32
CA GLY A 253 41.26 -40.04 10.64
C GLY A 253 39.84 -40.56 10.89
N SER A 254 39.39 -41.44 9.99
CA SER A 254 38.46 -42.58 10.21
C SER A 254 36.94 -42.34 10.30
N ASP A 255 36.28 -42.81 9.23
CA ASP A 255 35.14 -43.72 9.15
C ASP A 255 33.86 -43.56 10.01
N SER A 256 32.78 -43.76 9.26
CA SER A 256 31.44 -44.21 9.64
C SER A 256 30.35 -43.15 9.72
N SER A 257 29.28 -43.52 9.02
CA SER A 257 28.06 -42.80 8.72
C SER A 257 27.15 -42.58 9.94
N THR A 258 26.31 -41.55 9.79
CA THR A 258 24.91 -41.47 10.22
C THR A 258 24.62 -40.60 11.45
N HIS A 259 23.63 -39.73 11.23
CA HIS A 259 23.03 -38.71 12.06
C HIS A 259 22.46 -39.15 13.43
N GLN A 260 22.19 -38.11 14.25
CA GLN A 260 21.48 -37.99 15.54
C GLN A 260 22.42 -37.99 16.78
N ASN A 261 22.32 -37.12 17.80
CA ASN A 261 21.41 -36.03 18.18
C ASN A 261 22.03 -35.26 19.39
N GLU A 262 21.53 -34.04 19.63
CA GLU A 262 21.34 -33.34 20.93
C GLU A 262 22.49 -33.01 21.93
N ILE A 263 22.59 -31.68 22.18
CA ILE A 263 22.54 -30.96 23.47
C ILE A 263 23.82 -30.64 24.27
N SER A 264 23.93 -29.33 24.52
CA SER A 264 24.53 -28.56 25.63
C SER A 264 26.01 -28.68 25.96
N VAL A 265 26.61 -27.51 26.26
CA VAL A 265 27.13 -27.10 27.59
C VAL A 265 27.74 -25.69 27.41
N GLN A 266 27.15 -24.65 28.01
CA GLN A 266 27.46 -24.10 29.34
C GLN A 266 28.83 -23.37 29.43
N VAL A 267 28.78 -22.09 29.83
CA VAL A 267 29.92 -21.26 30.22
C VAL A 267 29.76 -20.87 31.72
N PRO A 268 30.82 -20.85 32.56
CA PRO A 268 30.74 -20.71 34.03
C PRO A 268 30.33 -19.29 34.52
N ILE A 269 29.45 -19.13 35.55
CA ILE A 269 29.70 -18.99 37.03
C ILE A 269 30.62 -17.78 37.35
N GLU A 270 30.38 -16.76 38.19
CA GLU A 270 29.58 -16.38 39.39
C GLU A 270 29.78 -14.84 39.54
N SER A 271 29.08 -13.99 40.30
CA SER A 271 27.80 -13.97 41.00
C SER A 271 27.62 -12.59 41.66
N GLU A 272 26.35 -12.14 41.65
CA GLU A 272 25.59 -11.53 42.76
C GLU A 272 26.17 -10.34 43.55
N LEU A 273 25.37 -9.27 43.62
CA LEU A 273 24.66 -8.75 44.82
C LEU A 273 24.54 -7.22 44.68
N GLY A 274 23.40 -6.54 44.70
CA GLY A 274 22.03 -6.84 45.07
C GLY A 274 21.38 -5.52 45.54
N LYS A 275 20.04 -5.46 45.48
CA LYS A 275 19.09 -4.52 46.13
C LYS A 275 18.63 -3.24 45.37
N LYS A 276 17.37 -3.34 44.91
CA LYS A 276 16.16 -2.54 45.25
C LYS A 276 16.27 -1.00 45.36
N PHE A 277 15.42 -0.29 44.60
CA PHE A 277 14.33 0.65 44.97
C PHE A 277 13.92 1.39 43.66
N SER A 278 12.69 1.28 43.15
CA SER A 278 11.49 2.10 43.42
C SER A 278 11.52 3.56 42.90
N SER A 279 10.50 3.84 42.07
CA SER A 279 9.75 5.10 41.88
C SER A 279 10.03 6.05 40.70
N GLU A 280 8.90 6.28 39.98
CA GLU A 280 8.31 7.53 39.48
C GLU A 280 8.75 8.21 38.16
N ALA A 281 7.71 8.47 37.34
CA ALA A 281 7.64 9.43 36.24
C ALA A 281 7.57 10.87 36.78
N PRO A 282 7.72 11.93 35.94
CA PRO A 282 6.53 12.50 35.29
C PRO A 282 6.72 13.20 33.91
N TRP A 283 5.72 13.02 33.04
CA TRP A 283 4.94 13.98 32.23
C TRP A 283 5.56 15.20 31.52
N THR A 284 4.91 15.55 30.40
CA THR A 284 4.93 16.78 29.57
C THR A 284 6.11 16.98 28.63
N ASP A 285 6.04 17.66 27.49
CA ASP A 285 5.04 18.09 26.50
C ASP A 285 5.93 18.77 25.44
N SER A 286 5.67 18.63 24.14
CA SER A 286 6.53 19.27 23.12
C SER A 286 5.72 19.74 21.92
N ALA A 287 5.32 21.00 22.01
CA ALA A 287 4.97 21.86 20.90
C ALA A 287 5.93 23.05 20.89
N SER A 288 6.72 23.21 19.82
CA SER A 288 7.31 24.50 19.42
C SER A 288 7.64 24.44 17.92
N GLN A 289 6.88 25.20 17.12
CA GLN A 289 7.37 25.76 15.87
C GLN A 289 8.27 26.95 16.21
N ASP A 290 9.41 27.10 15.54
CA ASP A 290 9.85 28.42 15.06
C ASP A 290 10.82 28.29 13.89
N ALA A 291 10.74 29.28 13.02
CA ALA A 291 11.39 29.42 11.74
C ALA A 291 12.89 29.74 11.84
N GLY A 292 13.64 29.32 10.83
CA GLY A 292 15.03 29.73 10.61
C GLY A 292 15.42 29.53 9.16
N GLU A 293 15.65 30.64 8.46
CA GLU A 293 16.07 30.76 7.07
C GLU A 293 17.38 29.99 6.78
N GLY A 294 17.46 29.41 5.57
CA GLY A 294 18.67 28.79 5.03
C GLY A 294 18.62 28.75 3.51
N GLU A 295 19.38 29.66 2.89
CA GLU A 295 19.55 29.84 1.45
C GLU A 295 20.09 28.58 0.74
N SER A 296 19.61 28.32 -0.48
CA SER A 296 20.14 27.31 -1.40
C SER A 296 20.62 27.99 -2.69
N PRO A 297 21.78 27.62 -3.26
CA PRO A 297 22.28 28.26 -4.47
C PRO A 297 21.65 27.66 -5.73
N VAL A 298 21.12 28.54 -6.57
CA VAL A 298 20.62 28.26 -7.93
C VAL A 298 21.80 28.21 -8.89
N ILE A 299 21.93 27.10 -9.63
CA ILE A 299 22.85 26.96 -10.78
C ILE A 299 22.01 27.00 -12.06
N GLN A 300 22.44 27.85 -12.99
CA GLN A 300 21.81 28.12 -14.29
C GLN A 300 22.30 27.17 -15.41
N SER A 301 21.56 27.24 -16.53
CA SER A 301 21.83 26.73 -17.91
C SER A 301 21.33 25.32 -18.19
N ASP A 302 20.70 25.01 -19.34
CA ASP A 302 20.85 25.58 -20.68
C ASP A 302 19.53 25.48 -21.51
N GLU A 303 19.47 26.32 -22.54
CA GLU A 303 18.41 26.67 -23.48
C GLU A 303 18.38 25.73 -24.71
N GLU A 304 17.20 25.32 -25.18
CA GLU A 304 16.97 25.10 -26.62
C GLU A 304 15.48 25.25 -26.96
N ASP A 305 15.17 26.29 -27.73
CA ASP A 305 13.87 26.61 -28.32
C ASP A 305 13.58 25.72 -29.54
N VAL A 306 12.39 25.10 -29.59
CA VAL A 306 11.76 24.69 -30.86
C VAL A 306 10.34 25.22 -30.89
N GLN A 307 10.17 26.29 -31.65
CA GLN A 307 8.89 26.85 -32.08
C GLN A 307 8.19 25.87 -33.03
N VAL A 308 6.91 25.61 -32.79
CA VAL A 308 5.97 25.26 -33.87
C VAL A 308 4.60 25.86 -33.57
N ASP A 309 4.22 26.78 -34.46
CA ASP A 309 2.96 27.49 -34.51
C ASP A 309 1.73 26.56 -34.42
N THR A 310 0.78 26.91 -33.56
CA THR A 310 -0.63 26.51 -33.73
C THR A 310 -1.52 27.70 -33.40
N ALA A 311 -1.81 28.50 -34.43
CA ALA A 311 -2.77 29.59 -34.39
C ALA A 311 -4.14 29.12 -34.93
N LEU A 312 -5.20 29.76 -34.41
CA LEU A 312 -6.62 29.69 -34.78
C LEU A 312 -7.36 28.39 -34.38
N VAL A 313 -8.47 28.39 -33.63
CA VAL A 313 -9.66 29.23 -33.73
C VAL A 313 -10.30 29.44 -32.34
N ASN A 314 -10.42 30.69 -31.89
CA ASN A 314 -11.40 31.09 -30.87
C ASN A 314 -12.74 31.33 -31.58
N THR A 315 -13.78 30.59 -31.19
CA THR A 315 -15.17 30.91 -31.52
C THR A 315 -15.72 31.88 -30.47
N GLU A 316 -15.85 33.14 -30.86
CA GLU A 316 -16.62 34.16 -30.14
C GLU A 316 -17.68 34.70 -31.11
N MET A 317 -18.96 34.36 -30.88
CA MET A 317 -20.10 35.05 -31.49
C MET A 317 -21.16 35.32 -30.43
N LYS A 318 -20.94 36.44 -29.74
CA LYS A 318 -21.87 37.54 -29.45
C LYS A 318 -23.34 37.33 -29.87
N SER A 319 -24.22 37.38 -28.87
CA SER A 319 -25.67 37.62 -28.99
C SER A 319 -26.00 38.99 -29.62
N PRO A 320 -27.17 39.11 -30.25
CA PRO A 320 -27.93 40.36 -30.20
C PRO A 320 -29.34 40.17 -29.64
N SER A 321 -29.78 41.28 -29.05
CA SER A 321 -31.00 41.59 -28.32
C SER A 321 -32.29 41.59 -29.15
N ASP A 322 -33.38 41.35 -28.41
CA ASP A 322 -34.77 41.80 -28.56
C ASP A 322 -35.13 42.79 -29.69
N ILE A 323 -36.12 42.39 -30.51
CA ILE A 323 -37.19 43.26 -31.03
C ILE A 323 -38.39 42.43 -31.55
N SER A 324 -39.55 42.74 -30.96
CA SER A 324 -40.98 42.65 -31.32
C SER A 324 -41.55 41.85 -32.51
N ASP A 325 -42.72 41.27 -32.20
CA ASP A 325 -44.05 41.41 -32.85
C ASP A 325 -44.63 40.32 -33.77
N GLU A 326 -45.97 40.23 -33.64
CA GLU A 326 -47.00 39.69 -34.56
C GLU A 326 -47.58 38.26 -34.32
N SER A 327 -48.78 38.28 -33.70
CA SER A 327 -50.05 37.61 -34.07
C SER A 327 -50.07 36.23 -34.75
N ASP A 328 -50.68 35.23 -34.10
CA ASP A 328 -52.06 34.73 -34.36
C ASP A 328 -52.51 33.74 -33.26
#